data_AF-A0A511T157-F1
#
_entry.id   AF-A0A511T157-F1
#
_cell.length_a   1.000
_cell.length_b   1.000
_cell.length_c   1.000
_cell.angle_alpha   90.00
_cell.angle_beta   90.00
_cell.angle_gamma   90.00
#
_symmetry.space_group_name_H-M   'P 1'
#
loop_
_entity.id
_entity.type
_entity.pdbx_description
1 polymer ?
#
loop_
_entity_poly.entity_id
_entity_poly.type
_entity_poly.pdbx_seq_one_letter_code
_entity_poly.pdbx_strand_id
1 'polypeptide(L)'
;MSPSRVLRNLALSTAVALLPATLAWSETPQVDVPYVFETVDSYVIKEANVIEIQGVLQGESAPRTFEFEFYSAPTYYDASQHASRCDRMALLAMTRPGRYLLELKVQRWIGGQPSCRLTRRSAQPTP
;
A
#
# COMPACT_ATOMS: atom_id res chain seq x y z
N MET A 1 -57.21 28.99 -19.01
CA MET A 1 -56.74 27.68 -18.57
C MET A 1 -55.31 27.49 -19.05
N SER A 2 -54.45 27.09 -18.12
CA SER A 2 -53.11 26.52 -18.25
C SER A 2 -51.93 27.41 -18.67
N PRO A 3 -50.75 27.23 -18.02
CA PRO A 3 -49.75 28.27 -17.80
C PRO A 3 -48.35 27.87 -18.31
N SER A 4 -47.34 28.59 -17.81
CA SER A 4 -45.95 28.13 -17.58
C SER A 4 -44.98 28.37 -18.74
N ARG A 5 -44.03 29.31 -18.65
CA ARG A 5 -42.78 29.25 -17.84
C ARG A 5 -42.16 27.85 -17.96
N VAL A 6 -40.90 27.69 -18.34
CA VAL A 6 -39.78 27.71 -17.39
C VAL A 6 -38.48 27.60 -18.22
N LEU A 7 -37.64 28.64 -18.11
CA LEU A 7 -36.17 28.56 -18.22
C LEU A 7 -35.64 27.52 -17.22
N ARG A 8 -34.57 26.78 -17.55
CA ARG A 8 -33.60 26.05 -16.66
C ARG A 8 -33.36 24.64 -17.23
N ASN A 9 -32.16 24.09 -17.36
CA ASN A 9 -30.83 24.44 -16.89
C ASN A 9 -29.82 23.84 -17.88
N LEU A 10 -28.79 24.60 -18.26
CA LEU A 10 -27.57 24.04 -18.84
C LEU A 10 -26.90 23.17 -17.77
N ALA A 11 -27.04 21.85 -17.89
CA ALA A 11 -26.31 20.91 -17.06
C ALA A 11 -24.84 20.93 -17.51
N LEU A 12 -23.98 21.56 -16.70
CA LEU A 12 -22.54 21.51 -16.84
C LEU A 12 -22.10 20.08 -16.52
N SER A 13 -21.86 19.27 -17.56
CA SER A 13 -21.24 17.96 -17.41
C SER A 13 -19.74 18.15 -17.15
N THR A 14 -19.34 18.37 -15.91
CA THR A 14 -17.94 18.21 -15.49
C THR A 14 -17.63 16.72 -15.47
N ALA A 15 -17.24 16.20 -16.63
CA ALA A 15 -16.56 14.92 -16.73
C ALA A 15 -15.20 15.07 -16.03
N VAL A 16 -15.15 14.70 -14.75
CA VAL A 16 -13.88 14.45 -14.06
C VAL A 16 -13.26 13.26 -14.79
N ALA A 17 -12.28 13.56 -15.65
CA ALA A 17 -11.42 12.54 -16.22
C ALA A 17 -10.72 11.84 -15.07
N LEU A 18 -11.23 10.67 -14.69
CA LEU A 18 -10.49 9.66 -13.92
C LEU A 18 -9.31 9.26 -14.80
N LEU A 19 -8.21 10.00 -14.68
CA LEU A 19 -6.94 9.62 -15.27
C LEU A 19 -6.62 8.22 -14.74
N PRO A 20 -6.44 7.22 -15.63
CA PRO A 20 -6.07 5.89 -15.19
C PRO A 20 -4.78 6.03 -14.38
N ALA A 21 -4.82 5.49 -13.16
CA ALA A 21 -3.68 5.43 -12.26
C ALA A 21 -2.48 4.96 -13.07
N THR A 22 -1.44 5.79 -13.07
CA THR A 22 -0.17 5.56 -13.72
C THR A 22 0.29 4.14 -13.47
N LEU A 23 0.76 3.46 -14.51
CA LEU A 23 1.57 2.25 -14.42
C LEU A 23 2.83 2.61 -13.62
N ALA A 24 2.73 2.61 -12.30
CA ALA A 24 3.84 2.90 -11.42
C ALA A 24 4.81 1.73 -11.54
N TRP A 25 5.98 2.00 -12.08
CA TRP A 25 7.07 1.03 -12.10
C TRP A 25 7.40 0.68 -10.65
N SER A 26 7.59 -0.62 -10.36
CA SER A 26 7.86 -1.08 -9.00
C SER A 26 9.18 -0.50 -8.51
N GLU A 27 9.13 0.25 -7.42
CA GLU A 27 10.28 0.94 -6.86
C GLU A 27 11.07 0.02 -5.94
N THR A 28 12.40 0.06 -6.02
CA THR A 28 13.24 -0.65 -5.05
C THR A 28 13.35 0.18 -3.76
N PRO A 29 12.95 -0.35 -2.60
CA PRO A 29 13.02 0.36 -1.33
C PRO A 29 14.47 0.59 -0.91
N GLN A 30 14.71 1.72 -0.24
CA GLN A 30 15.98 2.00 0.39
C GLN A 30 16.20 1.05 1.56
N VAL A 31 17.43 0.55 1.68
CA VAL A 31 17.80 -0.38 2.74
C VAL A 31 17.81 0.35 4.09
N ASP A 32 17.35 -0.34 5.13
CA ASP A 32 17.21 0.14 6.51
C ASP A 32 16.22 1.31 6.69
N VAL A 33 15.45 1.66 5.65
CA VAL A 33 14.38 2.66 5.71
C VAL A 33 13.02 1.97 5.93
N PRO A 34 12.27 2.34 6.99
CA PRO A 34 10.93 1.82 7.19
C PRO A 34 9.92 2.53 6.27
N TYR A 35 9.18 1.74 5.51
CA TYR A 35 8.06 2.19 4.67
C TYR A 35 6.75 1.86 5.37
N VAL A 36 6.00 2.90 5.77
CA VAL A 36 4.74 2.76 6.51
C VAL A 36 3.56 3.02 5.56
N PHE A 37 2.83 1.97 5.23
CA PHE A 37 1.63 2.01 4.41
C PHE A 37 0.40 2.30 5.28
N GLU A 38 -0.33 3.37 4.95
CA GLU A 38 -1.64 3.67 5.52
C GLU A 38 -2.75 2.81 4.92
N THR A 39 -2.65 2.52 3.63
CA THR A 39 -3.51 1.57 2.91
C THR A 39 -2.66 0.64 2.10
N VAL A 40 -3.12 -0.60 1.96
CA VAL A 40 -2.51 -1.60 1.08
C VAL A 40 -3.58 -1.96 0.06
N ASP A 41 -3.25 -1.77 -1.21
CA ASP A 41 -4.17 -2.01 -2.33
C ASP A 41 -3.90 -3.37 -2.98
N SER A 42 -2.62 -3.77 -3.07
CA SER A 42 -2.23 -5.10 -3.54
C SER A 42 -0.96 -5.61 -2.84
N TYR A 43 -0.86 -6.94 -2.77
CA TYR A 43 0.29 -7.66 -2.25
C TYR A 43 0.51 -8.93 -3.07
N VAL A 44 1.73 -9.13 -3.57
CA VAL A 44 2.08 -10.26 -4.44
C VAL A 44 3.43 -10.82 -4.01
N ILE A 45 3.51 -12.14 -3.87
CA ILE A 45 4.80 -12.84 -3.74
C ILE A 45 5.26 -13.20 -5.15
N LYS A 46 6.30 -12.50 -5.65
CA LYS A 46 6.86 -12.77 -6.99
C LYS A 46 7.76 -13.99 -6.98
N GLU A 47 8.61 -14.08 -5.96
CA GLU A 47 9.55 -15.16 -5.71
C GLU A 47 9.63 -15.40 -4.19
N ALA A 48 10.25 -16.47 -3.70
CA ALA A 48 10.18 -16.72 -2.25
C ALA A 48 10.88 -15.67 -1.38
N ASN A 49 11.79 -14.88 -1.95
CA ASN A 49 12.45 -13.76 -1.30
C ASN A 49 12.02 -12.40 -1.86
N VAL A 50 11.12 -12.33 -2.85
CA VAL A 50 10.72 -11.07 -3.49
C VAL A 50 9.23 -10.88 -3.32
N ILE A 51 8.86 -9.78 -2.67
CA ILE A 51 7.46 -9.38 -2.51
C ILE A 51 7.24 -8.04 -3.21
N GLU A 52 6.11 -7.90 -3.86
CA GLU A 52 5.62 -6.64 -4.39
C GLU A 52 4.42 -6.18 -3.57
N ILE A 53 4.41 -4.92 -3.17
CA ILE A 53 3.31 -4.32 -2.45
C ILE A 53 2.96 -2.98 -3.09
N GLN A 54 1.66 -2.74 -3.21
CA GLN A 54 1.13 -1.46 -3.65
C GLN A 54 0.26 -0.87 -2.56
N GLY A 55 0.43 0.41 -2.29
CA GLY A 55 -0.40 1.11 -1.32
C GLY A 55 -0.01 2.56 -1.14
N VAL A 56 -0.75 3.26 -0.28
CA VAL A 56 -0.48 4.66 0.04
C VAL A 56 0.40 4.73 1.27
N LEU A 57 1.56 5.40 1.16
CA LEU A 57 2.45 5.63 2.30
C LEU A 57 1.91 6.73 3.21
N GLN A 58 2.33 6.69 4.47
CA GLN A 58 1.97 7.72 5.46
C GLN A 58 2.46 9.10 5.02
N GLY A 59 1.52 10.06 4.98
CA GLY A 59 1.79 11.42 4.53
C GLY A 59 1.78 11.60 3.01
N GLU A 60 1.58 10.54 2.24
CA GLU A 60 1.41 10.60 0.79
C GLU A 60 -0.07 10.49 0.40
N SER A 61 -0.45 11.04 -0.76
CA SER A 61 -1.82 10.99 -1.28
C SER A 61 -1.99 10.05 -2.48
N ALA A 62 -0.88 9.61 -3.07
CA ALA A 62 -0.87 8.73 -4.23
C ALA A 62 -0.36 7.34 -3.84
N PRO A 63 -0.93 6.26 -4.41
CA PRO A 63 -0.42 4.92 -4.20
C PRO A 63 0.93 4.74 -4.90
N ARG A 64 1.82 3.97 -4.27
CA ARG A 64 3.13 3.59 -4.80
C ARG A 64 3.27 2.08 -4.78
N THR A 65 4.07 1.57 -5.71
CA THR A 65 4.39 0.16 -5.83
C THR A 65 5.85 -0.04 -5.45
N PHE A 66 6.12 -0.96 -4.53
CA PHE A 66 7.46 -1.29 -4.09
C PHE A 66 7.74 -2.78 -4.23
N GLU A 67 8.96 -3.11 -4.63
CA GLU A 67 9.46 -4.48 -4.68
C GLU A 67 10.52 -4.66 -3.58
N PHE A 68 10.17 -5.39 -2.52
CA PHE A 68 11.07 -5.70 -1.42
C PHE A 68 11.73 -7.06 -1.68
N GLU A 69 13.06 -7.06 -1.78
CA GLU A 69 13.86 -8.27 -1.85
C GLU A 69 14.52 -8.57 -0.48
N PHE A 70 14.35 -9.81 -0.01
CA PHE A 70 14.82 -10.29 1.29
C PHE A 70 16.17 -11.00 1.13
N TYR A 71 17.26 -10.22 1.10
CA TYR A 71 18.62 -10.71 0.89
C TYR A 71 19.23 -11.54 2.04
N SER A 72 18.60 -11.54 3.21
CA SER A 72 19.25 -11.89 4.48
C SER A 72 18.84 -13.23 5.08
N ALA A 73 18.01 -14.01 4.40
CA ALA A 73 17.65 -15.34 4.84
C ALA A 73 18.79 -16.32 4.57
N PRO A 74 19.23 -17.13 5.56
CA PRO A 74 20.32 -18.09 5.37
C PRO A 74 19.93 -19.19 4.37
N THR A 75 18.64 -19.41 4.16
CA THR A 75 18.11 -20.29 3.12
C THR A 75 16.89 -19.67 2.43
N TYR A 76 16.61 -20.11 1.20
CA TYR A 76 15.38 -19.77 0.47
C TYR A 76 14.10 -20.14 1.25
N TYR A 77 14.17 -21.20 2.06
CA TYR A 77 13.08 -21.62 2.92
C TYR A 77 12.76 -20.57 3.99
N ASP A 78 13.78 -19.99 4.64
CA ASP A 78 13.57 -18.96 5.66
C ASP A 78 12.99 -17.67 5.06
N ALA A 79 13.45 -17.27 3.86
CA ALA A 79 12.88 -16.14 3.13
C ALA A 79 11.38 -16.32 2.87
N SER A 80 10.99 -17.52 2.41
CA SER A 80 9.58 -17.86 2.14
C SER A 80 8.70 -17.76 3.39
N GLN A 81 9.24 -18.13 4.56
CA GLN A 81 8.55 -18.06 5.83
C GLN A 81 8.36 -16.62 6.29
N HIS A 82 9.36 -15.76 6.07
CA HIS A 82 9.25 -14.33 6.32
C HIS A 82 8.23 -13.66 5.40
N ALA A 83 8.30 -13.91 4.08
CA ALA A 83 7.33 -13.42 3.12
C ALA A 83 5.90 -13.84 3.49
N SER A 84 5.69 -15.11 3.86
CA SER A 84 4.38 -15.64 4.28
C SER A 84 3.83 -14.97 5.56
N ARG A 85 4.70 -14.52 6.47
CA ARG A 85 4.27 -13.76 7.66
C ARG A 85 3.84 -12.35 7.31
N CYS A 86 4.57 -11.69 6.40
CA CYS A 86 4.24 -10.37 5.90
C CYS A 86 2.94 -10.38 5.09
N ASP A 87 2.71 -11.43 4.30
CA ASP A 87 1.47 -11.66 3.54
C ASP A 87 0.23 -11.60 4.44
N ARG A 88 0.22 -12.36 5.54
CA ARG A 88 -0.91 -12.34 6.49
C ARG A 88 -1.18 -10.96 7.07
N MET A 89 -0.14 -10.17 7.33
CA MET A 89 -0.28 -8.80 7.82
C MET A 89 -0.80 -7.86 6.73
N ALA A 90 -0.31 -8.01 5.50
CA ALA A 90 -0.78 -7.26 4.34
C ALA A 90 -2.25 -7.54 4.04
N LEU A 91 -2.66 -8.82 4.01
CA LEU A 91 -4.06 -9.21 3.85
C LEU A 91 -4.97 -8.61 4.94
N LEU A 92 -4.49 -8.54 6.19
CA LEU A 92 -5.22 -7.86 7.26
C LEU A 92 -5.36 -6.35 7.03
N ALA A 93 -4.31 -5.69 6.53
CA ALA A 93 -4.35 -4.28 6.17
C ALA A 93 -5.29 -4.01 4.96
N MET A 94 -5.28 -4.89 3.96
CA MET A 94 -6.12 -4.82 2.76
C MET A 94 -7.61 -5.00 3.08
N THR A 95 -7.96 -5.94 3.97
CA THR A 95 -9.37 -6.18 4.34
C THR A 95 -10.00 -5.06 5.17
N ARG A 96 -9.17 -4.20 5.78
CA ARG A 96 -9.61 -3.07 6.61
C ARG A 96 -8.75 -1.82 6.35
N PRO A 97 -8.90 -1.16 5.18
CA PRO A 97 -8.09 -0.01 4.81
C PRO A 97 -8.17 1.11 5.86
N GLY A 98 -7.03 1.72 6.19
CA GLY A 98 -6.92 2.83 7.14
C GLY A 98 -7.06 2.47 8.63
N ARG A 99 -7.39 1.21 8.97
CA ARG A 99 -7.47 0.72 10.36
C ARG A 99 -6.12 0.26 10.90
N TYR A 100 -5.24 -0.16 10.01
CA TYR A 100 -3.91 -0.62 10.34
C TYR A 100 -2.87 0.15 9.52
N LEU A 101 -1.70 0.30 10.09
CA LEU A 101 -0.49 0.77 9.43
C LEU A 101 0.41 -0.45 9.25
N LEU A 102 0.77 -0.74 8.01
CA LEU A 102 1.72 -1.81 7.70
C LEU A 102 3.09 -1.19 7.47
N GLU A 103 4.07 -1.58 8.27
CA GLU A 103 5.46 -1.15 8.12
C GLU A 103 6.29 -2.29 7.54
N LEU A 104 7.04 -1.99 6.48
CA LEU A 104 8.00 -2.88 5.84
C LEU A 104 9.40 -2.25 5.87
N LYS A 105 10.39 -3.04 6.26
CA LYS A 105 11.80 -2.62 6.26
C LYS A 105 12.70 -3.78 5.83
N VAL A 106 13.49 -3.55 4.77
CA VAL A 106 14.58 -4.45 4.37
C VAL A 106 15.82 -4.06 5.16
N GLN A 107 16.52 -5.04 5.72
CA GLN A 107 17.75 -4.82 6.49
C GLN A 107 18.98 -5.22 5.66
N ARG A 108 20.07 -4.44 5.78
CA ARG A 108 21.31 -4.71 5.02
C ARG A 108 22.18 -5.84 5.58
N TRP A 109 21.97 -6.23 6.83
CA TRP A 109 22.92 -7.05 7.56
C TRP A 109 22.81 -8.54 7.22
N ILE A 110 23.97 -9.22 7.18
CA ILE A 110 24.06 -10.68 7.15
C ILE A 110 23.38 -11.22 8.42
N GLY A 111 22.25 -11.90 8.25
CA GLY A 111 21.39 -12.38 9.35
C GLY A 111 20.32 -11.39 9.85
N GLY A 112 20.23 -10.18 9.29
CA GLY A 112 19.20 -9.19 9.62
C GLY A 112 17.87 -9.55 8.98
N GLN A 113 16.91 -10.07 9.72
CA GLN A 113 15.63 -10.50 9.16
C GLN A 113 14.82 -9.31 8.62
N PRO A 114 14.11 -9.47 7.48
CA PRO A 114 13.16 -8.47 7.04
C PRO A 114 12.10 -8.25 8.12
N SER A 115 11.79 -6.98 8.36
CA SER A 115 10.85 -6.60 9.42
C SER A 115 9.52 -6.19 8.80
N CYS A 116 8.47 -6.88 9.21
CA CYS A 116 7.09 -6.58 8.87
C CYS A 116 6.33 -6.33 10.18
N ARG A 117 5.76 -5.15 10.34
CA ARG A 117 5.05 -4.75 11.55
C ARG A 117 3.67 -4.20 11.21
N LEU A 118 2.64 -4.77 11.81
CA LEU A 118 1.27 -4.28 11.69
C LEU A 118 0.87 -3.55 12.97
N THR A 119 0.58 -2.26 12.86
CA THR A 119 0.15 -1.43 13.98
C THR A 119 -1.30 -1.03 13.78
N ARG A 120 -2.13 -1.10 14.82
CA ARG A 120 -3.49 -0.55 14.74
C ARG A 120 -3.44 0.96 14.82
N ARG A 121 -4.10 1.66 13.90
CA ARG A 121 -4.24 3.12 13.99
C ARG A 121 -5.06 3.44 15.23
N SER A 122 -4.47 4.13 16.21
CA SER A 122 -5.23 4.72 17.30
C SER A 122 -6.13 5.81 16.72
N ALA A 123 -7.35 5.95 17.26
CA ALA A 123 -8.20 7.08 16.90
C ALA A 123 -7.44 8.35 17.27
N GLN A 124 -6.98 9.10 16.27
CA GLN A 124 -6.37 10.40 16.49
C GLN A 124 -7.45 11.31 17.07
N PRO A 125 -7.29 11.88 18.27
CA PRO A 125 -8.26 12.83 18.78
C PRO A 125 -8.28 14.04 17.84
N THR A 126 -9.43 14.31 17.25
CA THR A 126 -9.68 15.54 16.49
C THR A 126 -9.49 16.73 17.44
N PRO A 127 -8.65 17.72 17.09
CA PRO A 127 -8.53 18.97 17.84
C PRO A 127 -9.82 19.80 17.77
#